data_AF-A0A7S0LTQ1-F1
#
_entry.id   AF-A0A7S0LTQ1-F1
#
_cell.length_a   1.000
_cell.length_b   1.000
_cell.length_c   1.000
_cell.angle_alpha   90.00
_cell.angle_beta   90.00
_cell.angle_gamma   90.00
#
_symmetry.space_group_name_H-M   'P 1'
#
loop_
_entity.id
_entity.type
_entity.pdbx_description
1 polymer ?
#
loop_
_entity_poly.entity_id
_entity_poly.type
_entity_poly.pdbx_seq_one_letter_code
_entity_poly.pdbx_strand_id
1 'polypeptide(L)'
;VGQNDTCNDNLPVCNYDCWQRDNDCFRNQMDSRCPAMLEGPWRKIRGLLYQRYLHTVYGKPVHHFDVVPGCGHNATCIFYSPTALKYIFHLNHTTMAEDVVPLDI
;
A
#
# COMPACT_ATOMS: atom_id res chain seq x y z
N VAL A 1 1.29 -2.72 0.66
CA VAL A 1 0.58 -2.08 -0.48
C VAL A 1 0.00 -3.15 -1.41
N GLY A 2 -1.09 -2.90 -2.13
CA GLY A 2 -1.62 -3.86 -3.11
C GLY A 2 -0.72 -4.02 -4.34
N GLN A 3 -0.54 -5.25 -4.83
CA GLN A 3 0.23 -5.54 -6.06
C GLN A 3 -0.33 -4.84 -7.30
N ASN A 4 -1.66 -4.72 -7.36
CA ASN A 4 -2.44 -4.16 -8.46
C ASN A 4 -2.90 -2.73 -8.17
N ASP A 5 -2.36 -2.06 -7.13
CA ASP A 5 -2.57 -0.63 -6.88
C ASP A 5 -1.66 0.19 -7.81
N THR A 6 -1.93 0.00 -9.11
CA THR A 6 -1.17 0.51 -10.24
C THR A 6 -1.95 1.55 -11.02
N CYS A 7 -2.86 2.30 -10.37
CA CYS A 7 -3.66 3.36 -10.98
C CYS A 7 -2.81 4.17 -11.96
N ASN A 8 -3.03 3.90 -13.24
CA ASN A 8 -2.22 4.32 -14.37
C ASN A 8 -3.01 5.38 -15.12
N ASP A 9 -3.17 6.54 -14.50
CA ASP A 9 -3.99 7.62 -15.06
C ASP A 9 -3.31 8.32 -16.27
N ASN A 10 -2.28 7.71 -16.87
CA ASN A 10 -1.49 8.24 -17.98
C ASN A 10 -1.02 9.68 -17.76
N LEU A 11 -0.94 10.17 -16.52
CA LEU A 11 -0.62 11.56 -16.21
C LEU A 11 0.85 11.80 -16.56
N PRO A 12 1.16 12.39 -17.73
CA PRO A 12 2.54 12.57 -18.16
C PRO A 12 3.19 13.75 -17.42
N VAL A 13 2.40 14.50 -16.66
CA VAL A 13 2.78 15.73 -15.97
C VAL A 13 2.02 15.81 -14.65
N CYS A 14 2.66 16.41 -13.64
CA CYS A 14 2.00 16.73 -12.39
C CYS A 14 1.00 17.88 -12.56
N ASN A 15 -0.02 17.92 -11.70
CA ASN A 15 -0.98 19.01 -11.63
C ASN A 15 -1.14 19.47 -10.18
N TYR A 16 -0.80 20.73 -9.89
CA TYR A 16 -0.86 21.31 -8.55
C TYR A 16 -2.28 21.42 -7.99
N ASP A 17 -3.28 21.55 -8.88
CA ASP A 17 -4.67 21.68 -8.48
C ASP A 17 -5.23 20.35 -8.01
N CYS A 18 -4.66 19.21 -8.41
CA CYS A 18 -5.12 17.85 -8.12
C CYS A 18 -4.84 17.37 -6.67
N TRP A 19 -5.33 18.11 -5.68
CA TRP A 19 -5.17 17.79 -4.24
C TRP A 19 -6.50 17.62 -3.47
N GLN A 20 -7.65 17.99 -4.05
CA GLN A 20 -8.97 17.88 -3.42
C GLN A 20 -9.93 17.01 -4.22
N ARG A 21 -10.54 16.00 -3.59
CA ARG A 21 -11.48 15.00 -4.12
C ARG A 21 -12.44 15.45 -5.24
N ASP A 22 -12.79 16.74 -5.32
CA ASP A 22 -13.86 17.30 -6.16
C ASP A 22 -13.39 18.00 -7.45
N ASN A 23 -12.10 17.96 -7.81
CA ASN A 23 -11.55 18.71 -8.96
C ASN A 23 -11.33 17.88 -10.26
N ASP A 24 -12.15 16.85 -10.53
CA ASP A 24 -12.06 15.96 -11.71
C ASP A 24 -10.73 15.18 -11.90
N CYS A 25 -9.71 15.42 -11.07
CA CYS A 25 -8.44 14.69 -11.10
C CYS A 25 -8.51 13.27 -10.51
N PHE A 26 -9.69 12.87 -10.01
CA PHE A 26 -9.82 11.82 -9.01
C PHE A 26 -10.53 10.56 -9.47
N ARG A 27 -10.36 10.14 -10.72
CA ARG A 27 -10.88 8.82 -11.16
C ARG A 27 -10.48 7.70 -10.18
N ASN A 28 -9.32 7.84 -9.52
CA ASN A 28 -8.82 6.91 -8.50
C ASN A 28 -8.44 7.54 -7.14
N GLN A 29 -8.87 8.76 -6.80
CA GLN A 29 -8.54 9.41 -5.51
C GLN A 29 -7.02 9.50 -5.21
N MET A 30 -6.19 9.85 -6.21
CA MET A 30 -4.73 9.85 -6.12
C MET A 30 -4.15 11.26 -6.20
N ASP A 31 -3.23 11.61 -5.28
CA ASP A 31 -2.48 12.87 -5.32
C ASP A 31 -1.52 12.89 -6.52
N SER A 32 -1.75 13.81 -7.46
CA SER A 32 -0.93 13.99 -8.67
C SER A 32 -0.19 15.33 -8.70
N ARG A 33 -0.03 16.01 -7.56
CA ARG A 33 0.86 17.17 -7.43
C ARG A 33 2.31 16.80 -7.68
N CYS A 34 3.14 17.78 -8.04
CA CYS A 34 4.54 17.54 -8.41
C CYS A 34 5.36 16.84 -7.31
N PRO A 35 5.24 17.19 -6.00
CA PRO A 35 5.91 16.44 -4.94
C PRO A 35 5.49 14.97 -4.90
N ALA A 36 4.20 14.69 -5.09
CA ALA A 36 3.66 13.34 -5.07
C ALA A 36 4.13 12.52 -6.29
N MET A 37 4.20 13.15 -7.47
CA MET A 37 4.71 12.52 -8.69
C MET A 37 6.23 12.28 -8.64
N LEU A 38 6.98 13.07 -7.86
CA LEU A 38 8.41 12.83 -7.62
C LEU A 38 8.67 11.51 -6.88
N GLU A 39 7.73 11.09 -6.02
CA GLU A 39 7.78 9.80 -5.33
C GLU A 39 7.41 8.61 -6.23
N GLY A 40 6.83 8.88 -7.40
CA GLY A 40 6.49 7.88 -8.40
C GLY A 40 5.05 7.96 -8.92
N PRO A 41 4.75 7.23 -10.01
CA PRO A 41 3.52 7.40 -10.77
C PRO A 41 2.26 6.77 -10.13
N TRP A 42 2.40 5.72 -9.31
CA TRP A 42 1.27 5.05 -8.64
C TRP A 42 1.64 4.56 -7.23
N ARG A 43 0.62 4.28 -6.40
CA ARG A 43 0.79 4.05 -4.94
C ARG A 43 1.76 2.93 -4.62
N LYS A 44 1.73 1.82 -5.38
CA LYS A 44 2.70 0.73 -5.22
C LYS A 44 4.15 1.20 -5.37
N ILE A 45 4.45 1.97 -6.42
CA ILE A 45 5.83 2.44 -6.65
C ILE A 45 6.24 3.46 -5.60
N ARG A 46 5.34 4.37 -5.20
CA ARG A 46 5.61 5.31 -4.10
C ARG A 46 5.99 4.58 -2.81
N GLY A 47 5.23 3.55 -2.43
CA GLY A 47 5.55 2.74 -1.25
C GLY A 47 6.90 2.01 -1.34
N LEU A 48 7.22 1.44 -2.51
CA LEU A 48 8.50 0.76 -2.74
C LEU A 48 9.69 1.73 -2.68
N LEU A 49 9.55 2.92 -3.30
CA LEU A 49 10.58 3.95 -3.28
C LEU A 49 10.75 4.55 -1.89
N TYR A 50 9.66 4.76 -1.15
CA TYR A 50 9.71 5.21 0.23
C TYR A 50 10.46 4.21 1.13
N GLN A 51 10.19 2.90 1.00
CA GLN A 51 10.92 1.90 1.77
C GLN A 51 12.43 1.92 1.46
N ARG A 52 12.80 2.09 0.18
CA ARG A 52 14.21 2.25 -0.22
C ARG A 52 14.84 3.53 0.34
N TYR A 53 14.09 4.64 0.32
CA TYR A 53 14.53 5.90 0.92
C TYR A 53 14.82 5.73 2.42
N LEU A 54 13.93 5.08 3.18
CA LEU A 54 14.14 4.80 4.59
C LEU A 54 15.40 3.96 4.84
N HIS A 55 15.63 2.93 4.02
CA HIS A 55 16.85 2.10 4.13
C HIS A 55 18.11 2.94 3.90
N THR A 56 18.06 3.85 2.93
CA THR A 56 19.18 4.75 2.61
C THR A 56 19.46 5.74 3.74
N VAL A 57 18.42 6.33 4.33
CA VAL A 57 18.54 7.33 5.39
C VAL A 57 19.00 6.72 6.71
N TYR A 58 18.45 5.57 7.11
CA TYR A 58 18.69 5.00 8.42
C TYR A 58 19.78 3.93 8.45
N GLY A 59 20.20 3.40 7.29
CA GLY A 59 21.19 2.32 7.20
C GLY A 59 20.74 0.99 7.80
N LYS A 60 19.47 0.89 8.23
CA LYS A 60 18.86 -0.31 8.81
C LYS A 60 17.35 -0.33 8.54
N PRO A 61 16.70 -1.51 8.56
CA PRO A 61 15.25 -1.59 8.47
C PRO A 61 14.58 -0.88 9.65
N VAL A 62 13.69 0.06 9.36
CA VAL A 62 12.88 0.78 10.38
C VAL A 62 11.39 0.49 10.26
N HIS A 63 10.92 0.06 9.10
CA HIS A 63 9.55 -0.38 8.86
C HIS A 63 9.53 -1.75 8.18
N HIS A 64 8.51 -2.55 8.49
CA HIS A 64 8.11 -3.69 7.67
C HIS A 64 7.23 -3.19 6.51
N PHE A 65 7.54 -3.65 5.30
CA PHE A 65 6.79 -3.29 4.10
C PHE A 65 6.66 -4.50 3.21
N ASP A 66 5.42 -4.85 2.84
CA ASP A 66 5.14 -5.94 1.91
C ASP A 66 4.12 -5.55 0.84
N VAL A 67 4.23 -6.25 -0.29
CA VAL A 67 3.27 -6.20 -1.39
C VAL A 67 2.26 -7.32 -1.20
N VAL A 68 0.97 -6.97 -1.16
CA VAL A 68 -0.13 -7.92 -1.04
C VAL A 68 -0.53 -8.41 -2.45
N PRO A 69 -0.36 -9.70 -2.78
CA PRO A 69 -0.68 -10.23 -4.10
C PRO A 69 -2.17 -10.05 -4.45
N GLY A 70 -2.48 -9.79 -5.71
CA GLY A 70 -3.85 -9.69 -6.23
C GLY A 70 -4.66 -8.46 -5.81
N CYS A 71 -4.30 -7.77 -4.73
CA CYS A 71 -5.04 -6.59 -4.24
C CYS A 71 -4.64 -5.30 -4.96
N GLY A 72 -5.63 -4.43 -5.22
CA GLY A 72 -5.45 -3.05 -5.67
C GLY A 72 -5.63 -2.04 -4.53
N HIS A 73 -6.25 -0.89 -4.83
CA HIS A 73 -6.67 0.10 -3.84
C HIS A 73 -7.93 -0.35 -3.07
N ASN A 74 -7.85 -1.49 -2.38
CA ASN A 74 -8.95 -2.10 -1.64
C ASN A 74 -8.49 -2.47 -0.23
N ALA A 75 -8.98 -1.71 0.76
CA ALA A 75 -8.61 -1.89 2.15
C ALA A 75 -8.99 -3.29 2.67
N THR A 76 -10.19 -3.76 2.40
CA THR A 76 -10.65 -5.10 2.83
C THR A 76 -9.73 -6.19 2.28
N CYS A 77 -9.41 -6.16 0.99
CA CYS A 77 -8.48 -7.10 0.37
C CYS A 77 -7.11 -7.09 1.06
N ILE A 78 -6.56 -5.90 1.32
CA ILE A 78 -5.26 -5.74 1.97
C ILE A 78 -5.29 -6.28 3.40
N PHE A 79 -6.22 -5.82 4.25
CA PHE A 79 -6.22 -6.13 5.68
C PHE A 79 -6.63 -7.58 5.99
N TYR A 80 -7.42 -8.22 5.13
CA TYR A 80 -7.77 -9.64 5.26
C TYR A 80 -6.76 -10.57 4.57
N SER A 81 -5.76 -10.05 3.88
CA SER A 81 -4.76 -10.89 3.22
C SER A 81 -3.90 -11.65 4.24
N PRO A 82 -3.44 -12.88 3.92
CA PRO A 82 -2.48 -13.58 4.76
C PRO A 82 -1.23 -12.76 5.06
N THR A 83 -0.79 -11.94 4.09
CA THR A 83 0.34 -11.02 4.23
C THR A 83 0.11 -10.01 5.35
N ALA A 84 -1.05 -9.33 5.38
CA ALA A 84 -1.34 -8.34 6.42
C ALA A 84 -1.63 -8.98 7.77
N LEU A 85 -2.40 -10.08 7.80
CA LEU A 85 -2.75 -10.78 9.04
C LEU A 85 -1.50 -11.31 9.77
N LYS A 86 -0.48 -11.76 9.02
CA LYS A 86 0.83 -12.11 9.59
C LYS A 86 1.48 -10.94 10.35
N TYR A 87 1.38 -9.71 9.85
CA TYR A 87 1.96 -8.55 10.54
C TYR A 87 1.09 -8.01 11.67
N ILE A 88 -0.23 -8.02 11.51
CA ILE A 88 -1.16 -7.42 12.48
C ILE A 88 -1.35 -8.34 13.69
N PHE A 89 -1.51 -9.65 13.45
CA PHE A 89 -1.85 -10.63 14.48
C PHE A 89 -0.72 -11.64 14.74
N HIS A 90 0.44 -11.48 14.10
CA HIS A 90 1.58 -12.40 14.22
C HIS A 90 1.24 -13.85 13.84
N LEU A 91 0.28 -14.05 12.93
CA LEU A 91 -0.10 -15.39 12.45
C LEU A 91 1.03 -15.95 11.58
N ASN A 92 1.79 -16.89 12.13
CA ASN A 92 2.73 -17.69 11.37
C ASN A 92 1.98 -18.86 10.72
N HIS A 93 2.25 -19.13 9.44
CA HIS A 93 1.66 -20.26 8.70
C HIS A 93 2.02 -21.66 9.26
N THR A 94 2.76 -21.73 10.37
CA THR A 94 3.23 -22.96 11.00
C THR A 94 2.22 -23.59 11.96
N THR A 95 1.06 -22.99 12.20
CA THR A 95 -0.01 -23.58 13.03
C THR A 95 -1.37 -23.58 12.31
N MET A 96 -1.41 -24.06 11.07
CA MET A 96 -2.67 -24.48 10.44
C MET A 96 -3.09 -25.87 10.94
N ALA A 97 -3.07 -26.11 12.25
CA ALA A 97 -3.55 -27.37 12.82
C ALA A 97 -4.33 -27.25 14.14
N GLU A 98 -4.09 -26.31 15.07
CA GLU A 98 -4.69 -26.45 16.42
C GLU A 98 -5.16 -25.19 17.15
N ASP A 99 -5.20 -23.99 16.54
CA ASP A 99 -5.72 -22.80 17.25
C ASP A 99 -7.08 -22.34 16.71
N VAL A 100 -8.08 -23.22 16.82
CA VAL A 100 -9.48 -22.79 16.91
C VAL A 100 -9.69 -22.34 18.35
N VAL A 101 -9.48 -21.06 18.63
CA VAL A 101 -10.03 -20.46 19.85
C VAL A 101 -11.53 -20.30 19.61
N PRO A 102 -12.42 -20.98 20.36
CA PRO A 102 -13.84 -20.74 20.23
C PRO A 102 -14.12 -19.29 20.66
N LEU A 103 -14.75 -18.54 19.77
CA LEU A 103 -15.42 -17.29 20.13
C LEU A 103 -16.65 -17.67 20.96
N ASP A 104 -16.49 -17.65 22.28
CA ASP A 104 -17.62 -17.68 23.20
C ASP A 104 -18.36 -16.33 23.07
N ILE A 105 -19.50 -16.37 22.37
CA ILE A 105 -20.60 -15.39 22.46
C ILE A 105 -21.83 -16.14 22.95
#